data_AF-A0A7Z9JQQ5-F1
#
_entry.id   AF-A0A7Z9JQQ5-F1
#
_cell.length_a   1.000
_cell.length_b   1.000
_cell.length_c   1.000
_cell.angle_alpha   90.00
_cell.angle_beta   90.00
_cell.angle_gamma   90.00
#
_symmetry.space_group_name_H-M   'P 1'
#
loop_
_entity.id
_entity.type
_entity.pdbx_description
1 polymer ?
#
loop_
_entity_poly.entity_id
_entity_poly.type
_entity_poly.pdbx_seq_one_letter_code
_entity_poly.pdbx_strand_id
1 'polypeptide(L)' 'FASKEGRYLYRIEEALRRLYNDPKNFGVCHTCATAISWDRLDALPHARYCIDCKRKEESGT' A
#
# COMPACT_ATOMS: atom_id res chain seq x y z
N PHE A 1 -17.82 -15.77 3.70
CA PHE A 1 -16.45 -15.84 4.26
C PHE A 1 -15.48 -15.29 3.23
N ALA A 2 -14.86 -14.13 3.47
CA ALA A 2 -13.80 -13.66 2.57
C ALA A 2 -12.54 -14.52 2.78
N SER A 3 -12.17 -15.34 1.79
CA SER A 3 -10.94 -16.14 1.81
C SER A 3 -9.69 -15.25 1.86
N LYS A 4 -8.53 -15.84 2.15
CA LYS A 4 -7.25 -15.13 2.14
C LYS A 4 -6.95 -14.56 0.75
N GLU A 5 -7.26 -15.29 -0.32
CA GLU A 5 -7.12 -14.76 -1.69
C GLU A 5 -8.12 -13.62 -1.96
N GLY A 6 -9.36 -13.72 -1.50
CA GLY A 6 -10.36 -12.66 -1.69
C GLY A 6 -9.93 -11.32 -1.06
N ARG A 7 -9.33 -11.36 0.14
CA ARG A 7 -8.77 -10.15 0.78
C ARG A 7 -7.57 -9.59 0.02
N TYR A 8 -6.77 -10.46 -0.59
CA TYR A 8 -5.62 -10.03 -1.39
C TYR A 8 -6.09 -9.36 -2.69
N LEU A 9 -7.00 -9.98 -3.44
CA LEU A 9 -7.60 -9.42 -4.64
C LEU A 9 -8.23 -8.05 -4.37
N TYR A 10 -9.02 -7.94 -3.31
CA TYR A 10 -9.61 -6.66 -2.90
C TYR A 10 -8.56 -5.57 -2.69
N ARG A 11 -7.41 -5.88 -2.06
CA ARG A 11 -6.32 -4.90 -1.87
C ARG A 11 -5.67 -4.47 -3.17
N ILE A 12 -5.57 -5.38 -4.14
CA ILE A 12 -5.05 -5.07 -5.48
C ILE A 12 -6.02 -4.15 -6.22
N GLU A 13 -7.32 -4.46 -6.20
CA GLU A 13 -8.35 -3.61 -6.80
C GLU A 13 -8.34 -2.19 -6.21
N GLU A 14 -8.21 -2.08 -4.88
CA GLU A 14 -8.08 -0.79 -4.18
C GLU A 14 -6.79 -0.05 -4.54
N ALA A 15 -5.70 -0.76 -4.85
CA ALA A 15 -4.48 -0.14 -5.34
C ALA A 15 -4.67 0.41 -6.76
N LEU A 16 -5.30 -0.36 -7.65
CA LEU A 16 -5.61 0.06 -9.00
C LEU A 16 -6.54 1.28 -9.00
N ARG A 17 -7.60 1.28 -8.18
CA ARG A 17 -8.49 2.45 -8.04
C ARG A 17 -7.73 3.70 -7.65
N ARG A 18 -6.80 3.62 -6.68
CA ARG A 18 -5.96 4.76 -6.28
C ARG A 18 -5.04 5.22 -7.40
N LEU A 19 -4.40 4.28 -8.09
CA LEU A 19 -3.54 4.61 -9.23
C LEU A 19 -4.30 5.34 -10.34
N TYR A 20 -5.50 4.87 -10.70
CA TYR A 20 -6.29 5.50 -11.75
C TYR A 20 -6.89 6.85 -11.33
N ASN A 21 -7.28 7.00 -10.06
CA ASN A 21 -7.87 8.24 -9.56
C ASN A 21 -6.83 9.34 -9.29
N ASP A 22 -5.66 8.97 -8.76
CA ASP A 22 -4.58 9.90 -8.43
C ASP A 22 -3.21 9.28 -8.72
N PRO A 23 -2.82 9.22 -10.00
CA PRO A 23 -1.56 8.60 -10.41
C PRO A 23 -0.32 9.36 -9.91
N LYS A 24 -0.46 10.66 -9.60
CA LYS A 24 0.66 11.48 -9.10
C LYS A 24 0.99 11.15 -7.66
N ASN A 25 0.00 10.75 -6.88
CA ASN A 25 0.15 10.41 -5.47
C ASN A 25 0.27 8.90 -5.24
N PHE A 26 0.18 8.09 -6.29
CA PHE A 26 0.46 6.66 -6.19
C PHE A 26 1.93 6.43 -5.85
N GLY A 27 2.19 5.52 -4.91
CA GLY A 27 3.54 5.30 -4.38
C GLY A 27 3.97 6.32 -3.31
N VAL A 28 3.07 7.16 -2.80
CA VAL A 28 3.31 8.02 -1.64
C VAL A 28 2.76 7.37 -0.37
N CYS A 29 3.50 7.45 0.74
CA CYS A 29 3.06 6.93 2.02
C CYS A 29 1.89 7.74 2.57
N HIS A 30 0.79 7.05 2.91
CA HIS A 30 -0.42 7.68 3.45
C HIS A 30 -0.24 8.31 4.84
N THR A 31 0.87 8.05 5.55
CA THR A 31 1.11 8.54 6.91
C THR A 31 2.08 9.72 6.93
N CYS A 32 3.23 9.59 6.28
CA CYS A 32 4.30 10.60 6.31
C CYS A 32 4.47 11.36 5.00
N ALA A 33 3.67 11.06 3.97
CA ALA A 33 3.75 11.66 2.64
C ALA A 33 5.12 11.51 1.93
N THR A 34 5.98 10.61 2.38
CA THR A 34 7.24 10.29 1.69
C THR A 34 7.01 9.27 0.58
N ALA A 35 7.88 9.26 -0.44
CA ALA A 35 7.88 8.23 -1.46
C ALA A 35 8.10 6.83 -0.85
N ILE A 36 7.34 5.85 -1.34
CA ILE A 36 7.53 4.42 -1.05
C ILE A 36 8.61 3.90 -2.00
N SER A 37 9.55 3.10 -1.49
CA SER A 37 10.62 2.55 -2.32
C SER A 37 10.07 1.67 -3.44
N TRP A 38 10.73 1.72 -4.60
CA TRP A 38 10.37 0.90 -5.76
C TRP A 38 10.43 -0.60 -5.45
N ASP A 39 11.47 -1.07 -4.77
CA ASP A 39 11.59 -2.48 -4.36
C ASP A 39 10.38 -2.97 -3.55
N ARG A 40 9.78 -2.08 -2.75
CA ARG A 40 8.59 -2.40 -1.96
C ARG A 40 7.33 -2.44 -2.81
N LEU A 41 7.19 -1.54 -3.78
CA LEU A 41 6.05 -1.54 -4.70
C LEU A 41 6.13 -2.72 -5.69
N ASP A 42 7.33 -3.12 -6.09
CA ASP A 42 7.56 -4.29 -6.93
C ASP A 42 7.15 -5.59 -6.21
N ALA A 43 7.56 -5.74 -4.94
CA ALA A 43 7.16 -6.88 -4.12
C ALA A 43 5.69 -6.83 -3.66
N LEU A 44 5.17 -5.63 -3.36
CA LEU A 44 3.83 -5.39 -2.82
C LEU A 44 3.18 -4.18 -3.50
N PRO A 45 2.57 -4.34 -4.69
CA PRO A 45 2.03 -3.23 -5.48
C PRO A 45 0.83 -2.53 -4.81
N HIS A 46 0.22 -3.16 -3.80
CA HIS A 46 -0.87 -2.58 -3.02
C HIS A 46 -0.41 -1.87 -1.74
N ALA A 47 0.90 -1.73 -1.51
CA ALA A 47 1.44 -1.07 -0.32
C ALA A 47 0.93 0.38 -0.21
N ARG A 48 0.52 0.76 1.01
CA ARG A 48 0.00 2.12 1.32
C ARG A 48 0.97 2.94 2.18
N TYR A 49 1.95 2.28 2.76
CA TYR A 49 2.87 2.85 3.73
C TYR A 49 4.31 2.51 3.35
N CYS A 50 5.23 3.43 3.61
CA CYS A 50 6.66 3.14 3.61
C CYS A 50 6.99 2.07 4.66
N ILE A 51 8.18 1.48 4.57
CA ILE A 51 8.57 0.41 5.48
C ILE A 51 8.57 0.88 6.94
N ASP A 52 8.99 2.11 7.20
CA ASP A 52 9.09 2.67 8.55
C ASP A 52 7.71 2.89 9.18
N CYS A 53 6.78 3.51 8.46
CA CYS A 53 5.40 3.67 8.92
C CYS A 53 4.69 2.32 9.07
N LYS A 54 4.98 1.36 8.19
CA LYS A 54 4.39 0.02 8.31
C LYS A 54 4.90 -0.71 9.56
N ARG A 55 6.21 -0.63 9.84
CA ARG A 55 6.80 -1.20 11.07
C ARG A 55 6.22 -0.54 12.32
N LYS A 56 6.02 0.78 12.32
CA LYS A 56 5.36 1.52 13.41
C LYS A 56 3.92 1.06 13.64
N GLU A 57 3.16 0.86 12.56
CA GLU A 57 1.78 0.35 12.63
C GLU A 57 1.74 -1.08 13.23
N GLU A 58 2.71 -1.93 12.88
CA GLU A 58 2.82 -3.30 13.39
C GLU A 58 3.34 -3.37 14.83
N SER A 59 4.21 -2.43 15.24
CA SER A 59 4.76 -2.37 16.60
C SER A 59 3.81 -1.80 17.64
N GLY A 60 2.63 -1.31 17.25
CA GLY A 60 1.53 -0.98 18.15
C GLY A 60 1.92 -0.06 19.32
N THR A 61 2.54 1.09 19.03
CA THR A 61 2.74 2.16 20.03
C THR A 61 2.03 3.42 19.59
#